data_AF-A0A833ZB84-F1
#
_entry.id   AF-A0A833ZB84-F1
#
_cell.length_a   1.000
_cell.length_b   1.000
_cell.length_c   1.000
_cell.angle_alpha   90.00
_cell.angle_beta   90.00
_cell.angle_gamma   90.00
#
_symmetry.space_group_name_H-M   'P 1'
#
loop_
_entity.id
_entity.type
_entity.pdbx_description
1 polymer ?
#
loop_
_entity_poly.entity_id
_entity_poly.type
_entity_poly.pdbx_seq_one_letter_code
_entity_poly.pdbx_strand_id
1 'polypeptide(L)'
;MHNCPPFPYSSHYAYLITLYSCPPPYLIILHSSPQVPDDEVCGCPLAHNVFELTGNFCRLPKRLCNHHYCWEKLRRAEVDLERVRALYKLEMLSEQEGKVRTAMKNRAGLLSLMLHQTIQHDPLTTDLRSRIHD
;
A
#
# COMPACT_ATOMS: atom_id res chain seq x y z
N MET A 1 -15.17 -18.51 31.04
CA MET A 1 -14.67 -18.81 29.68
C MET A 1 -14.89 -17.57 28.83
N HIS A 2 -13.88 -16.70 28.74
CA HIS A 2 -13.96 -15.45 27.99
C HIS A 2 -13.65 -15.73 26.52
N ASN A 3 -14.65 -15.61 25.66
CA ASN A 3 -14.48 -15.66 24.21
C ASN A 3 -13.91 -14.32 23.72
N CYS A 4 -12.64 -14.32 23.34
CA CYS A 4 -12.03 -13.23 22.60
C CYS A 4 -12.13 -13.56 21.10
N PRO A 5 -12.63 -12.65 20.24
CA PRO A 5 -12.68 -12.88 18.80
C PRO A 5 -11.25 -12.86 18.21
N PRO A 6 -10.99 -13.57 17.09
CA PRO A 6 -9.68 -13.56 16.48
C PRO A 6 -9.47 -12.20 15.83
N PHE A 7 -8.57 -11.39 16.38
CA PHE A 7 -8.05 -10.20 15.72
C PHE A 7 -7.44 -10.61 14.36
N PRO A 8 -7.96 -10.13 13.22
CA PRO A 8 -7.24 -10.23 11.98
C PRO A 8 -6.35 -8.98 11.84
N TYR A 9 -5.13 -9.16 11.37
CA TYR A 9 -4.16 -8.09 11.06
C TYR A 9 -3.49 -7.42 12.28
N SER A 10 -2.31 -7.94 12.66
CA SER A 10 -1.34 -7.08 13.36
C SER A 10 0.12 -7.55 13.24
N SER A 11 0.42 -8.84 13.11
CA SER A 11 1.84 -9.26 13.09
C SER A 11 2.57 -8.93 11.79
N HIS A 12 1.98 -9.21 10.62
CA HIS A 12 2.63 -8.95 9.33
C HIS A 12 2.66 -7.46 8.97
N TYR A 13 1.64 -6.71 9.38
CA TYR A 13 1.60 -5.25 9.21
C TYR A 13 2.60 -4.56 10.15
N ALA A 14 2.74 -5.01 11.40
CA ALA A 14 3.79 -4.51 12.29
C ALA A 14 5.19 -4.88 11.80
N TYR A 15 5.39 -6.07 11.21
CA TYR A 15 6.68 -6.49 10.66
C TYR A 15 7.04 -5.74 9.36
N LEU A 16 6.05 -5.46 8.50
CA LEU A 16 6.25 -4.60 7.34
C LEU A 16 6.42 -3.13 7.76
N ILE A 17 5.72 -2.66 8.80
CA ILE A 17 5.98 -1.35 9.38
C ILE A 17 7.37 -1.33 10.02
N THR A 18 7.89 -2.35 10.69
CA THR A 18 9.26 -2.28 11.24
C THR A 18 10.36 -2.50 10.21
N LEU A 19 10.10 -3.20 9.10
CA LEU A 19 11.05 -3.39 7.99
C LEU A 19 11.01 -2.23 6.97
N TYR A 20 9.85 -1.62 6.72
CA TYR A 20 9.68 -0.43 5.85
C TYR A 20 9.66 0.90 6.64
N SER A 21 9.59 0.83 7.97
CA SER A 21 9.97 1.90 8.93
C SER A 21 11.23 1.52 9.69
N CYS A 22 12.12 0.70 9.08
CA CYS A 22 13.55 0.99 9.20
C CYS A 22 13.64 2.49 8.99
N PRO A 23 14.06 3.27 10.00
CA PRO A 23 13.76 4.69 10.07
C PRO A 23 14.15 5.21 8.72
N PRO A 24 13.19 5.79 7.99
CA PRO A 24 13.53 6.25 6.68
C PRO A 24 14.76 7.14 6.82
N PRO A 25 15.66 7.22 5.83
CA PRO A 25 16.83 8.07 5.96
C PRO A 25 16.46 9.52 6.34
N TYR A 26 15.19 9.92 6.23
CA TYR A 26 14.62 11.17 6.76
C TYR A 26 14.36 11.24 8.29
N LEU A 27 14.16 10.14 9.03
CA LEU A 27 13.95 10.16 10.50
C LEU A 27 15.25 10.14 11.31
N ILE A 28 16.36 9.66 10.75
CA ILE A 28 17.71 9.88 11.32
C ILE A 28 18.18 11.33 11.06
N ILE A 29 17.61 12.02 10.07
CA ILE A 29 17.99 13.38 9.65
C ILE A 29 17.26 14.50 10.44
N LEU A 30 16.41 14.18 11.42
CA LEU A 30 15.99 15.21 12.39
C LEU A 30 17.06 15.47 13.48
N HIS A 31 18.16 14.72 13.48
CA HIS A 31 19.40 15.07 14.14
C HIS A 31 20.27 15.85 13.15
N SER A 32 20.24 17.18 13.24
CA SER A 32 21.17 18.11 12.59
C SER A 32 21.47 17.81 11.12
N SER A 33 20.84 18.52 10.18
CA SER A 33 21.35 18.59 8.80
C SER A 33 22.85 18.94 8.84
N PRO A 34 23.75 18.00 8.50
CA PRO A 34 25.19 18.22 8.62
C PRO A 34 25.55 19.43 7.78
N GLN A 35 26.46 20.28 8.27
CA GLN A 35 27.00 21.34 7.44
C GLN A 35 27.58 20.71 6.19
N VAL A 36 27.15 21.19 5.02
CA VAL A 36 27.64 20.74 3.71
C VAL A 36 29.15 20.91 3.72
N PRO A 37 29.93 19.80 3.65
CA PRO A 37 31.38 19.90 3.60
C PRO A 37 31.78 20.68 2.35
N ASP A 38 32.87 21.44 2.45
CA ASP A 38 33.34 22.35 1.39
C ASP A 38 33.59 21.61 0.06
N ASP A 39 33.91 20.33 0.13
CA ASP A 39 34.22 19.46 -1.01
C ASP A 39 32.98 18.76 -1.62
N GLU A 40 31.77 19.02 -1.12
CA GLU A 40 30.57 18.41 -1.68
C GLU A 40 30.30 18.94 -3.09
N VAL A 41 30.30 18.05 -4.07
CA VAL A 41 29.93 18.38 -5.46
C VAL A 41 28.42 18.42 -5.63
N CYS A 42 27.95 19.19 -6.61
CA CYS A 42 26.53 19.29 -6.93
C CYS A 42 25.94 17.91 -7.29
N GLY A 43 26.52 17.18 -8.23
CA GLY A 43 26.05 15.84 -8.59
C GLY A 43 24.71 15.77 -9.32
N CYS A 44 24.14 16.90 -9.76
CA CYS A 44 22.89 16.89 -10.54
C CYS A 44 23.09 16.12 -11.86
N PRO A 45 22.24 15.15 -12.20
CA PRO A 45 22.30 14.46 -13.49
C PRO A 45 22.10 15.46 -14.63
N LEU A 46 23.05 15.51 -15.55
CA LEU A 46 22.94 16.31 -16.76
C LEU A 46 22.15 15.52 -17.80
N ALA A 47 21.13 16.15 -18.38
CA ALA A 47 20.34 15.60 -19.47
C ALA A 47 20.70 16.30 -20.78
N HIS A 48 20.82 15.53 -21.85
CA HIS A 48 20.86 16.06 -23.21
C HIS A 48 19.42 16.17 -23.70
N ASN A 49 19.05 17.33 -24.26
CA ASN A 49 17.69 17.60 -24.73
C ASN A 49 16.58 17.30 -23.71
N VAL A 50 16.85 17.49 -22.41
CA VAL A 50 15.89 17.33 -21.27
C VAL A 50 15.39 15.90 -21.01
N PHE A 51 15.40 15.02 -22.01
CA PHE A 51 14.82 13.67 -21.93
C PHE A 51 15.85 12.55 -21.82
N GLU A 52 17.07 12.77 -22.31
CA GLU A 52 18.10 11.72 -22.36
C GLU A 52 19.13 11.93 -21.25
N LEU A 53 19.20 10.98 -20.31
CA LEU A 53 20.25 10.95 -19.30
C LEU A 53 21.59 10.68 -20.00
N THR A 54 22.46 11.69 -20.00
CA THR A 54 23.79 11.57 -20.64
C THR A 54 24.75 10.71 -19.82
N GLY A 55 24.36 10.25 -18.62
CA GLY A 55 25.25 9.58 -17.66
C GLY A 55 26.27 10.51 -17.00
N ASN A 56 26.24 11.79 -17.34
CA ASN A 56 27.13 12.82 -16.80
C ASN A 56 26.46 13.52 -15.62
N PHE A 57 27.29 14.00 -14.69
CA PHE A 57 26.84 14.71 -13.49
C PHE A 57 27.51 16.08 -13.38
N CYS A 58 26.82 17.05 -12.79
CA CYS A 58 27.39 18.35 -12.46
C CYS A 58 28.55 18.17 -11.45
N ARG A 59 29.75 18.62 -11.84
CA ARG A 59 30.97 18.50 -11.01
C ARG A 59 31.31 19.77 -10.24
N LEU A 60 30.53 20.83 -10.37
CA LEU A 60 30.76 22.07 -9.64
C LEU A 60 30.58 21.84 -8.14
N PRO A 61 31.38 22.47 -7.28
CA PRO A 61 31.14 22.50 -5.84
C PRO A 61 29.72 23.01 -5.55
N LYS A 62 29.03 22.39 -4.59
CA LYS A 62 27.62 22.67 -4.27
C LYS A 62 27.39 24.14 -3.90
N ARG A 63 28.39 24.79 -3.29
CA ARG A 63 28.39 26.23 -2.93
C ARG A 63 28.49 27.17 -4.13
N LEU A 64 29.06 26.73 -5.25
CA LEU A 64 29.27 27.53 -6.46
C LEU A 64 28.23 27.23 -7.55
N CYS A 65 27.48 26.13 -7.41
CA CYS A 65 26.51 25.69 -8.40
C CYS A 65 25.16 26.41 -8.26
N ASN A 66 25.01 27.55 -8.93
CA ASN A 66 23.74 28.30 -8.95
C ASN A 66 22.68 27.70 -9.89
N HIS A 67 23.09 26.88 -10.87
CA HIS A 67 22.19 26.31 -11.88
C HIS A 67 21.29 25.20 -11.32
N HIS A 68 21.78 24.42 -10.35
CA HIS A 68 21.08 23.28 -9.77
C HIS A 68 20.81 23.49 -8.27
N TYR A 69 20.26 24.66 -7.94
CA TYR A 69 20.02 25.06 -6.56
C TYR A 69 19.13 24.05 -5.84
N CYS A 70 19.64 23.47 -4.74
CA CYS A 70 18.93 22.51 -3.90
C CYS A 70 18.33 21.31 -4.66
N TRP A 71 18.88 20.91 -5.81
CA TRP A 71 18.28 19.87 -6.67
C TRP A 71 18.03 18.54 -5.93
N GLU A 72 18.92 18.12 -5.03
CA GLU A 72 18.73 16.90 -4.22
C GLU A 72 17.49 16.98 -3.33
N LYS A 73 17.23 18.16 -2.74
CA LYS A 73 16.05 18.37 -1.90
C LYS A 73 14.79 18.31 -2.74
N LEU A 74 14.80 18.97 -3.90
CA LEU A 74 13.68 18.96 -4.84
C LEU A 74 13.41 17.55 -5.38
N ARG A 75 14.45 16.84 -5.81
CA ARG A 75 14.33 15.46 -6.30
C ARG A 75 13.83 14.52 -5.22
N ARG A 76 14.28 14.68 -3.98
CA ARG A 76 13.79 13.88 -2.85
C ARG A 76 12.32 14.16 -2.58
N ALA A 77 11.89 15.42 -2.57
CA ALA A 77 10.50 15.80 -2.39
C ALA A 77 9.59 15.25 -3.50
N GLU A 78 10.03 15.26 -4.76
CA GLU A 78 9.31 14.67 -5.89
C GLU A 78 9.10 13.16 -5.70
N VAL A 79 10.17 12.42 -5.40
CA VAL A 79 10.10 10.97 -5.15
C VAL A 79 9.24 10.66 -3.92
N ASP A 80 9.33 11.46 -2.87
CA ASP A 80 8.51 11.29 -1.66
C ASP A 80 7.02 11.52 -1.97
N LEU A 81 6.68 12.49 -2.82
CA LEU A 81 5.32 12.70 -3.29
C LEU A 81 4.79 11.52 -4.10
N GLU A 82 5.61 10.93 -4.98
CA GLU A 82 5.25 9.70 -5.71
C GLU A 82 5.00 8.52 -4.77
N ARG A 83 5.85 8.34 -3.74
CA ARG A 83 5.66 7.32 -2.71
C ARG A 83 4.35 7.50 -1.95
N VAL A 84 4.05 8.73 -1.51
CA VAL A 84 2.80 9.03 -0.79
C VAL A 84 1.58 8.74 -1.68
N ARG A 85 1.62 9.13 -2.96
CA ARG A 85 0.55 8.81 -3.92
C ARG A 85 0.36 7.30 -4.09
N ALA A 86 1.44 6.54 -4.20
CA ALA A 86 1.40 5.10 -4.33
C ALA A 86 0.82 4.43 -3.07
N LEU A 87 1.25 4.87 -1.88
CA LEU A 87 0.73 4.38 -0.59
C LEU A 87 -0.76 4.66 -0.45
N TYR A 88 -1.19 5.88 -0.75
CA TYR A 88 -2.62 6.24 -0.73
C TYR A 88 -3.43 5.35 -1.66
N LYS A 89 -2.92 5.07 -2.87
CA LYS A 89 -3.61 4.17 -3.81
C LYS A 89 -3.71 2.74 -3.27
N LEU A 90 -2.66 2.24 -2.61
CA LEU A 90 -2.68 0.92 -1.96
C LEU A 90 -3.70 0.87 -0.83
N GLU A 91 -3.79 1.91 0.00
CA GLU A 91 -4.78 1.99 1.08
C GLU A 91 -6.21 1.96 0.53
N MET A 92 -6.50 2.77 -0.50
CA MET A 92 -7.81 2.76 -1.17
C MET A 92 -8.18 1.37 -1.70
N LEU A 93 -7.23 0.68 -2.33
CA LEU A 93 -7.46 -0.65 -2.90
C LEU A 93 -7.66 -1.70 -1.80
N SER A 94 -6.87 -1.64 -0.74
CA SER A 94 -6.99 -2.52 0.43
C SER A 94 -8.35 -2.35 1.12
N GLU A 95 -8.82 -1.11 1.27
CA GLU A 95 -10.16 -0.83 1.82
C GLU A 95 -11.26 -1.43 0.94
N GLN A 96 -11.14 -1.27 -0.38
CA GLN A 96 -12.09 -1.83 -1.34
C GLN A 96 -12.09 -3.37 -1.30
N GLU A 97 -10.92 -3.98 -1.21
CA GLU A 97 -10.78 -5.42 -1.04
C GLU A 97 -11.47 -5.89 0.24
N GLY A 98 -11.28 -5.18 1.35
CA GLY A 98 -11.95 -5.45 2.62
C GLY A 98 -13.47 -5.42 2.53
N LYS A 99 -14.02 -4.42 1.82
CA LYS A 99 -15.46 -4.31 1.55
C LYS A 99 -15.98 -5.51 0.75
N VAL A 100 -15.30 -5.86 -0.34
CA VAL A 100 -15.67 -7.01 -1.18
C VAL A 100 -15.59 -8.32 -0.39
N ARG A 101 -14.50 -8.54 0.35
CA ARG A 101 -14.29 -9.74 1.17
C ARG A 101 -15.38 -9.89 2.23
N THR A 102 -15.79 -8.80 2.86
CA THR A 102 -16.88 -8.79 3.84
C THR A 102 -18.23 -9.10 3.18
N ALA A 103 -18.51 -8.49 2.03
CA ALA A 103 -19.72 -8.77 1.25
C ALA A 103 -19.79 -10.24 0.82
N MET A 104 -18.67 -10.84 0.40
CA MET A 104 -18.60 -12.27 0.07
C MET A 104 -18.89 -13.16 1.28
N LYS A 105 -18.30 -12.85 2.45
CA LYS A 105 -18.56 -13.58 3.70
C LYS A 105 -20.03 -13.51 4.12
N ASN A 106 -20.64 -12.33 4.04
CA ASN A 106 -22.06 -12.13 4.38
C ASN A 106 -22.97 -12.98 3.47
N ARG A 107 -22.67 -13.05 2.17
CA ARG A 107 -23.40 -13.92 1.22
C ARG A 107 -23.22 -15.40 1.52
N ALA A 108 -21.99 -15.84 1.78
CA ALA A 108 -21.71 -17.24 2.11
C ALA A 108 -22.43 -17.69 3.39
N GLY A 109 -22.53 -16.81 4.41
CA GLY A 109 -23.29 -17.08 5.62
C GLY A 109 -24.79 -17.31 5.38
N LEU A 110 -25.38 -16.58 4.42
CA LEU A 110 -26.79 -16.73 4.06
C LEU A 110 -27.06 -18.00 3.23
N LEU A 111 -26.12 -18.41 2.38
CA LEU A 111 -26.26 -19.61 1.54
C LEU A 111 -26.57 -20.86 2.37
N SER A 112 -25.91 -21.01 3.53
CA SER A 112 -26.19 -22.12 4.46
C SER A 112 -27.66 -22.15 4.92
N LEU A 113 -28.22 -20.99 5.27
CA LEU A 113 -29.63 -20.88 5.66
C LEU A 113 -30.58 -21.17 4.50
N MET A 114 -30.27 -20.67 3.30
CA MET A 114 -31.08 -20.94 2.10
C MET A 114 -31.08 -22.42 1.72
N LEU A 115 -29.93 -23.11 1.84
CA LEU A 115 -29.80 -24.51 1.49
C LEU A 115 -30.48 -25.45 2.49
N HIS A 116 -30.66 -25.05 3.76
CA HIS A 116 -31.35 -25.88 4.75
C HIS A 116 -32.77 -26.27 4.30
N GLN A 117 -33.48 -25.41 3.56
CA GLN A 117 -34.81 -25.70 3.01
C GLN A 117 -34.79 -26.54 1.72
N THR A 118 -33.61 -26.76 1.12
CA THR A 118 -33.44 -27.57 -0.10
C THR A 118 -33.01 -29.01 0.19
N ILE A 119 -32.69 -29.31 1.45
CA ILE A 119 -32.29 -30.64 1.89
C ILE A 119 -33.54 -31.35 2.42
N GLN A 120 -33.90 -32.45 1.76
CA GLN A 120 -34.94 -33.36 2.21
C GLN A 120 -34.42 -34.12 3.45
N HIS A 121 -34.98 -33.80 4.62
CA HIS A 121 -34.58 -34.41 5.89
C HIS A 121 -35.45 -35.63 6.26
N ASP A 122 -36.56 -35.87 5.56
CA ASP A 122 -37.46 -36.99 5.78
C ASP A 122 -37.44 -37.95 4.57
N PRO A 123 -37.06 -39.23 4.74
CA PRO A 123 -37.04 -40.21 3.65
C PRO A 123 -38.42 -40.53 3.06
N LEU A 124 -39.53 -40.09 3.67
CA LEU A 124 -40.89 -40.32 3.15
C LEU A 124 -41.48 -39.18 2.31
N THR A 125 -40.93 -37.97 2.35
CA THR A 125 -41.55 -36.81 1.66
C THR A 125 -41.07 -36.69 0.22
N THR A 126 -41.44 -37.64 -0.63
CA THR A 126 -41.16 -37.54 -2.07
C THR A 126 -41.99 -36.39 -2.68
N ASP A 127 -41.32 -35.28 -2.97
CA ASP A 127 -41.74 -34.14 -3.80
C ASP A 127 -43.03 -33.37 -3.41
N LEU A 128 -42.85 -32.12 -2.96
CA LEU A 128 -43.93 -31.16 -2.68
C LEU A 128 -44.60 -30.60 -3.95
N ARG A 129 -44.13 -30.93 -5.16
CA ARG A 129 -44.73 -30.49 -6.43
C ARG A 129 -45.94 -31.32 -6.88
N SER A 130 -46.27 -32.43 -6.22
CA SER A 130 -47.27 -33.38 -6.73
C SER A 130 -48.69 -33.18 -6.18
N ARG A 131 -49.25 -31.97 -6.23
CA ARG A 131 -50.71 -31.80 -6.11
C ARG A 131 -51.25 -30.76 -7.09
N ILE A 132 -51.29 -31.14 -8.35
CA ILE A 132 -52.40 -30.77 -9.23
C ILE A 132 -53.19 -32.06 -9.39
N HIS A 133 -54.31 -32.15 -8.67
CA HIS A 133 -55.33 -33.16 -8.94
C HIS A 133 -56.55 -32.41 -9.50
N ASP A 134 -57.05 -32.94 -10.61
CA ASP A 134 -58.24 -32.53 -11.38
C ASP A 134 -59.53 -32.49 -10.54
#